data_AF-A0A0G0J9U6-F1
#
_entry.id   AF-A0A0G0J9U6-F1
#
_cell.length_a   1.000
_cell.length_b   1.000
_cell.length_c   1.000
_cell.angle_alpha   90.00
_cell.angle_beta   90.00
_cell.angle_gamma   90.00
#
_symmetry.space_group_name_H-M   'P 1'
#
loop_
_entity.id
_entity.type
_entity.pdbx_description
1 polymer ?
#
loop_
_entity_poly.entity_id
_entity_poly.type
_entity_poly.pdbx_seq_one_letter_code
_entity_poly.pdbx_strand_id
1 'polypeptide(L)'
;MKNLLKIVVAIFVFGSGFAKPITGKCAIADKKDKGVEVQCEKSVEKKSVTDRKAIKKIDFNFNDLLEVAKKARENAYSPYSKFKVGAAVLSTSGKVYTGCNVENASYGITCCAERTAIFKAVSEGEKGNFIKAIAIVLDAPEFGAPCGACRQVINEFAEPNAIIIMGTMNGNYKIECLETLLPYAFKLDEKEAAK
;
A
#
# COMPACT_ATOMS: atom_id res chain seq x y z
N MET A 1 -48.52 -27.78 -22.16
CA MET A 1 -49.21 -28.63 -21.16
C MET A 1 -48.17 -29.47 -20.43
N LYS A 2 -48.04 -29.23 -19.11
CA LYS A 2 -47.72 -30.16 -18.00
C LYS A 2 -46.45 -31.05 -18.14
N ASN A 3 -45.35 -30.72 -17.46
CA ASN A 3 -45.00 -31.13 -16.08
C ASN A 3 -45.08 -32.64 -15.78
N LEU A 4 -43.92 -33.25 -15.50
CA LEU A 4 -43.61 -34.32 -14.51
C LEU A 4 -42.14 -34.75 -14.79
N LEU A 5 -41.23 -35.03 -13.87
CA LEU A 5 -41.16 -34.99 -12.41
C LEU A 5 -39.70 -35.28 -11.99
N LYS A 6 -39.17 -34.47 -11.07
CA LYS A 6 -38.29 -34.82 -9.93
C LYS A 6 -37.27 -35.96 -10.08
N ILE A 7 -35.98 -35.62 -10.04
CA ILE A 7 -35.01 -36.28 -9.14
C ILE A 7 -34.15 -35.19 -8.48
N VAL A 8 -34.38 -34.99 -7.18
CA VAL A 8 -33.52 -34.27 -6.24
C VAL A 8 -33.12 -35.31 -5.19
N VAL A 9 -31.83 -35.65 -5.13
CA VAL A 9 -31.12 -36.17 -3.94
C VAL A 9 -29.65 -35.76 -4.14
N ALA A 10 -29.22 -34.61 -3.63
CA ALA A 10 -28.55 -34.48 -2.33
C ALA A 10 -27.31 -35.38 -2.19
N ILE A 11 -26.13 -34.85 -2.58
CA ILE A 11 -24.85 -35.25 -2.00
C ILE A 11 -24.17 -33.98 -1.50
N PHE A 12 -24.32 -33.74 -0.20
CA PHE A 12 -23.49 -32.87 0.61
C PHE A 12 -22.41 -33.75 1.23
N VAL A 13 -21.13 -33.61 0.86
CA VAL A 13 -19.97 -33.84 1.75
C VAL A 13 -18.78 -32.97 1.30
N PHE A 14 -18.50 -31.96 2.11
CA PHE A 14 -17.21 -31.36 2.51
C PHE A 14 -15.97 -31.42 1.60
N GLY A 15 -15.34 -30.24 1.43
CA GLY A 15 -13.87 -30.13 1.49
C GLY A 15 -13.22 -29.02 0.65
N SER A 16 -12.42 -28.20 1.34
CA SER A 16 -11.33 -27.33 0.84
C SER A 16 -11.65 -26.12 -0.06
N GLY A 17 -11.89 -24.98 0.60
CA GLY A 17 -10.90 -23.91 0.58
C GLY A 17 -10.67 -23.14 -0.72
N PHE A 18 -11.72 -22.56 -1.32
CA PHE A 18 -11.52 -21.39 -2.17
C PHE A 18 -11.37 -20.16 -1.29
N ALA A 19 -10.19 -19.52 -1.37
CA ALA A 19 -9.90 -18.26 -0.72
C ALA A 19 -10.99 -17.24 -1.08
N LYS A 20 -11.75 -16.81 -0.07
CA LYS A 20 -12.69 -15.70 -0.23
C LYS A 20 -11.88 -14.46 -0.62
N PRO A 21 -12.31 -13.70 -1.65
CA PRO A 21 -11.72 -12.40 -1.90
C PRO A 21 -11.92 -11.57 -0.64
N ILE A 22 -10.83 -11.02 -0.10
CA ILE A 22 -10.88 -10.07 1.01
C ILE A 22 -11.37 -8.74 0.41
N THR A 23 -12.64 -8.69 -0.01
CA THR A 23 -13.39 -7.46 -0.33
C THR A 23 -14.17 -6.99 0.89
N GLY A 24 -13.64 -7.27 2.09
CA GLY A 24 -14.13 -6.67 3.31
C GLY A 24 -13.79 -5.19 3.25
N LYS A 25 -14.81 -4.33 3.18
CA LYS A 25 -14.71 -2.93 3.58
C LYS A 25 -14.05 -2.91 4.96
N CYS A 26 -12.74 -2.76 5.02
CA CYS A 26 -12.03 -2.53 6.27
C CYS A 26 -12.31 -1.07 6.60
N ALA A 27 -13.50 -0.82 7.17
CA ALA A 27 -13.83 0.46 7.74
C ALA A 27 -12.81 0.71 8.84
N ILE A 28 -11.93 1.68 8.61
CA ILE A 28 -10.95 2.17 9.58
C ILE A 28 -11.78 2.65 10.79
N ALA A 29 -11.65 1.97 11.92
CA ALA A 29 -12.43 2.29 13.11
C ALA A 29 -11.84 3.55 13.74
N ASP A 30 -12.65 4.59 13.95
CA ASP A 30 -12.26 5.84 14.62
C ASP A 30 -11.78 5.56 16.07
N LYS A 31 -10.49 5.28 16.26
CA LYS A 31 -9.86 5.21 17.59
C LYS A 31 -8.57 6.05 17.64
N LYS A 32 -8.75 7.29 18.12
CA LYS A 32 -7.82 8.14 18.90
C LYS A 32 -6.31 8.14 18.54
N ASP A 33 -5.94 8.34 17.28
CA ASP A 33 -4.59 8.84 16.88
C ASP A 33 -4.69 9.88 15.74
N LYS A 34 -5.62 10.83 15.87
CA LYS A 34 -5.76 11.97 14.94
C LYS A 34 -4.79 13.07 15.38
N GLY A 35 -3.80 13.42 14.54
CA GLY A 35 -2.98 14.62 14.77
C GLY A 35 -1.46 14.46 14.72
N VAL A 36 -0.92 13.48 14.00
CA VAL A 36 0.53 13.48 13.72
C VAL A 36 0.85 14.49 12.62
N GLU A 37 1.73 15.43 12.95
CA GLU A 37 2.29 16.44 12.05
C GLU A 37 3.56 15.90 11.40
N VAL A 38 3.57 15.81 10.08
CA VAL A 38 4.74 15.36 9.32
C VAL A 38 5.41 16.58 8.69
N GLN A 39 6.68 16.80 9.00
CA GLN A 39 7.48 17.82 8.33
C GLN A 39 7.93 17.29 6.97
N CYS A 40 7.39 17.82 5.88
CA CYS A 40 7.93 17.58 4.54
C CYS A 40 8.83 18.73 4.15
N GLU A 41 10.08 18.42 3.80
CA GLU A 41 10.98 19.39 3.19
C GLU A 41 10.70 19.45 1.70
N LYS A 42 10.32 20.61 1.17
CA LYS A 42 10.33 20.83 -0.27
C LYS A 42 11.79 21.07 -0.67
N SER A 43 12.30 20.30 -1.62
CA SER A 43 13.57 20.60 -2.28
C SER A 43 13.44 21.95 -3.00
N VAL A 44 14.10 22.97 -2.46
CA VAL A 44 14.04 24.37 -2.91
C VAL A 44 14.97 24.57 -4.11
N GLU A 45 14.44 24.86 -5.30
CA GLU A 45 15.18 25.62 -6.30
C GLU A 45 15.22 27.09 -5.88
N LYS A 46 16.43 27.65 -5.73
CA LYS A 46 16.66 29.00 -5.23
C LYS A 46 15.92 30.07 -6.05
N LYS A 47 14.95 30.74 -5.40
CA LYS A 47 14.91 32.22 -5.26
C LYS A 47 13.87 32.63 -4.22
N SER A 48 14.30 33.49 -3.29
CA SER A 48 13.55 34.11 -2.18
C SER A 48 13.34 33.23 -0.93
N VAL A 49 14.00 33.65 0.14
CA VAL A 49 13.94 33.10 1.49
C VAL A 49 12.61 33.47 2.12
N THR A 50 11.74 32.48 2.29
CA THR A 50 10.86 32.36 3.47
C THR A 50 10.76 30.88 3.80
N ASP A 51 11.71 30.37 4.58
CA ASP A 51 11.73 29.00 5.09
C ASP A 51 10.48 28.75 5.94
N ARG A 52 9.45 28.17 5.34
CA ARG A 52 8.34 27.54 6.07
C ARG A 52 8.32 26.07 5.69
N LYS A 53 8.86 25.22 6.58
CA LYS A 53 8.60 23.78 6.56
C LYS A 53 7.08 23.58 6.48
N ALA A 54 6.62 22.89 5.44
CA ALA A 54 5.20 22.61 5.30
C ALA A 54 4.84 21.46 6.24
N ILE A 55 4.10 21.77 7.30
CA ILE A 55 3.56 20.77 8.22
C ILE A 55 2.33 20.14 7.57
N LYS A 56 2.38 18.84 7.24
CA LYS A 56 1.23 18.10 6.74
C LYS A 56 0.47 17.47 7.92
N LYS A 57 -0.84 17.74 7.99
CA LYS A 57 -1.73 17.17 9.01
C LYS A 57 -2.35 15.86 8.48
N ILE A 58 -2.15 14.76 9.22
CA ILE A 58 -2.78 13.47 8.93
C ILE A 58 -4.21 13.46 9.48
N ASP A 59 -5.19 13.16 8.62
CA ASP A 59 -6.62 13.15 8.95
C ASP A 59 -7.21 11.74 9.16
N PHE A 60 -6.38 10.70 9.07
CA PHE A 60 -6.76 9.29 9.29
C PHE A 60 -5.93 8.65 10.41
N ASN A 61 -6.39 7.50 10.92
CA ASN A 61 -5.65 6.72 11.90
C ASN A 61 -4.57 5.87 11.21
N PHE A 62 -3.31 6.26 11.32
CA PHE A 62 -2.21 5.53 10.69
C PHE A 62 -1.90 4.19 11.39
N ASN A 63 -2.25 4.03 12.67
CA ASN A 63 -2.06 2.77 13.40
C ASN A 63 -2.94 1.66 12.83
N ASP A 64 -4.18 1.97 12.44
CA ASP A 64 -5.04 0.99 11.77
C ASP A 64 -4.45 0.53 10.44
N LEU A 65 -3.81 1.44 9.68
CA LEU A 65 -3.18 1.12 8.42
C LEU A 65 -1.93 0.22 8.62
N LEU A 66 -1.15 0.49 9.68
CA LEU A 66 -0.04 -0.38 10.11
C LEU A 66 -0.53 -1.78 10.50
N GLU A 67 -1.62 -1.89 11.25
CA GLU A 67 -2.21 -3.18 11.63
C GLU A 67 -2.71 -3.97 10.41
N VAL A 68 -3.28 -3.28 9.43
CA VAL A 68 -3.67 -3.92 8.15
C VAL A 68 -2.43 -4.41 7.38
N ALA A 69 -1.36 -3.62 7.34
CA ALA A 69 -0.10 -4.02 6.70
C ALA A 69 0.57 -5.21 7.42
N LYS A 70 0.55 -5.25 8.77
CA LYS A 70 1.00 -6.40 9.58
C LYS A 70 0.24 -7.67 9.20
N LYS A 71 -1.09 -7.60 9.08
CA LYS A 71 -1.90 -8.76 8.66
C LYS A 71 -1.59 -9.20 7.23
N ALA A 72 -1.36 -8.24 6.33
CA ALA A 72 -1.02 -8.54 4.94
C ALA A 72 0.32 -9.29 4.82
N ARG A 73 1.32 -8.89 5.64
CA ARG A 73 2.65 -9.50 5.71
C ARG A 73 2.60 -11.02 5.91
N GLU A 74 1.64 -11.53 6.68
CA GLU A 74 1.57 -12.96 6.99
C GLU A 74 1.36 -13.85 5.76
N ASN A 75 0.83 -13.28 4.67
CA ASN A 75 0.62 -13.98 3.40
C ASN A 75 1.84 -13.94 2.45
N ALA A 76 2.96 -13.33 2.87
CA ALA A 76 4.15 -13.22 2.04
C ALA A 76 4.66 -14.59 1.57
N TYR A 77 4.90 -14.70 0.27
CA TYR A 77 5.62 -15.83 -0.32
C TYR A 77 7.10 -15.46 -0.43
N SER A 78 7.87 -15.80 0.61
CA SER A 78 9.29 -15.44 0.70
C SER A 78 10.18 -16.64 1.09
N PRO A 79 10.17 -17.75 0.34
CA PRO A 79 10.93 -18.94 0.71
C PRO A 79 12.45 -18.77 0.54
N TYR A 80 12.92 -17.77 -0.22
CA TYR A 80 14.33 -17.60 -0.51
C TYR A 80 15.00 -16.66 0.50
N SER A 81 14.45 -15.45 0.70
CA SER A 81 15.03 -14.51 1.67
C SER A 81 14.61 -14.78 3.11
N LYS A 82 13.48 -15.48 3.32
CA LYS A 82 12.77 -15.58 4.61
C LYS A 82 12.37 -14.22 5.21
N PHE A 83 12.36 -13.18 4.39
CA PHE A 83 12.06 -11.82 4.80
C PHE A 83 10.66 -11.41 4.33
N LYS A 84 9.69 -11.42 5.25
CA LYS A 84 8.31 -11.05 4.97
C LYS A 84 8.09 -9.55 5.10
N VAL A 85 7.45 -8.96 4.10
CA VAL A 85 7.01 -7.56 4.06
C VAL A 85 5.53 -7.51 3.72
N GLY A 86 4.77 -6.68 4.43
CA GLY A 86 3.38 -6.36 4.14
C GLY A 86 3.19 -4.89 3.85
N ALA A 87 2.19 -4.56 3.04
CA ALA A 87 1.83 -3.19 2.74
C ALA A 87 0.31 -3.00 2.72
N ALA A 88 -0.13 -1.79 3.05
CA ALA A 88 -1.51 -1.35 2.99
C ALA A 88 -1.58 0.05 2.39
N VAL A 89 -2.29 0.20 1.27
CA VAL A 89 -2.52 1.46 0.57
C VAL A 89 -3.90 1.99 0.94
N LEU A 90 -3.96 3.20 1.51
CA LEU A 90 -5.19 3.97 1.64
C LEU A 90 -5.35 4.84 0.39
N SER A 91 -6.44 4.62 -0.34
CA SER A 91 -6.76 5.44 -1.51
C SER A 91 -7.55 6.70 -1.14
N THR A 92 -7.58 7.68 -2.04
CA THR A 92 -8.40 8.90 -1.93
C THR A 92 -9.90 8.60 -1.92
N SER A 93 -10.32 7.43 -2.45
CA SER A 93 -11.69 6.93 -2.33
C SER A 93 -12.03 6.38 -0.93
N GLY A 94 -11.03 6.30 -0.03
CA GLY A 94 -11.17 5.77 1.33
C GLY A 94 -11.08 4.24 1.41
N LYS A 95 -10.82 3.55 0.29
CA LYS A 95 -10.60 2.09 0.28
C LYS A 95 -9.18 1.75 0.71
N VAL A 96 -9.02 0.55 1.27
CA VAL A 96 -7.71 0.03 1.66
C VAL A 96 -7.38 -1.22 0.85
N TYR A 97 -6.21 -1.22 0.22
CA TYR A 97 -5.70 -2.33 -0.58
C TYR A 97 -4.44 -2.90 0.06
N THR A 98 -4.36 -4.21 0.16
CA THR A 98 -3.25 -4.91 0.83
C THR A 98 -2.36 -5.64 -0.16
N GLY A 99 -1.10 -5.78 0.21
CA GLY A 99 -0.10 -6.54 -0.55
C GLY A 99 0.96 -7.13 0.37
N CYS A 100 1.67 -8.13 -0.14
CA CYS A 100 2.85 -8.73 0.48
C CYS A 100 3.89 -9.00 -0.60
N ASN A 101 5.15 -9.22 -0.20
CA ASN A 101 6.18 -9.60 -1.16
C ASN A 101 5.95 -11.03 -1.66
N VAL A 102 6.20 -11.21 -2.97
CA VAL A 102 6.07 -12.48 -3.67
C VAL A 102 7.38 -12.72 -4.42
N GLU A 103 8.16 -13.65 -3.90
CA GLU A 103 9.46 -14.01 -4.47
C GLU A 103 9.32 -15.04 -5.60
N ASN A 104 10.40 -15.15 -6.36
CA ASN A 104 10.53 -16.15 -7.40
C ASN A 104 11.97 -16.68 -7.44
N ALA A 105 12.16 -17.91 -7.93
CA ALA A 105 13.49 -18.49 -8.14
C ALA A 105 14.35 -17.63 -9.08
N SER A 106 13.74 -17.01 -10.08
CA SER A 106 14.37 -15.94 -10.85
C SER A 106 14.21 -14.62 -10.08
N TYR A 107 15.23 -14.23 -9.32
CA TYR A 107 15.11 -13.17 -8.32
C TYR A 107 14.66 -11.82 -8.91
N GLY A 108 15.04 -11.52 -10.16
CA GLY A 108 14.72 -10.28 -10.85
C GLY A 108 13.21 -10.02 -11.09
N ILE A 109 12.37 -11.06 -10.99
CA ILE A 109 10.91 -10.94 -11.14
C ILE A 109 10.16 -10.97 -9.80
N THR A 110 10.88 -10.83 -8.67
CA THR A 110 10.28 -10.65 -7.35
C THR A 110 9.46 -9.36 -7.28
N CYS A 111 8.25 -9.46 -6.73
CA CYS A 111 7.37 -8.31 -6.49
C CYS A 111 7.38 -7.93 -5.01
N CYS A 112 7.54 -6.63 -4.73
CA CYS A 112 7.52 -6.11 -3.36
C CYS A 112 6.08 -5.88 -2.87
N ALA A 113 5.90 -5.81 -1.55
CA ALA A 113 4.57 -5.66 -0.94
C ALA A 113 3.83 -4.41 -1.41
N GLU A 114 4.56 -3.30 -1.54
CA GLU A 114 4.03 -2.00 -1.97
C GLU A 114 3.50 -2.10 -3.40
N ARG A 115 4.29 -2.65 -4.31
CA ARG A 115 3.90 -2.86 -5.71
C ARG A 115 2.69 -3.79 -5.81
N THR A 116 2.67 -4.88 -5.05
CA THR A 116 1.50 -5.79 -4.98
C THR A 116 0.23 -5.05 -4.55
N ALA A 117 0.30 -4.24 -3.49
CA ALA A 117 -0.86 -3.49 -2.98
C ALA A 117 -1.36 -2.44 -3.99
N ILE A 118 -0.43 -1.70 -4.61
CA ILE A 118 -0.73 -0.67 -5.61
C ILE A 118 -1.32 -1.29 -6.87
N PHE A 119 -0.72 -2.36 -7.39
CA PHE A 119 -1.23 -3.02 -8.60
C PHE A 119 -2.59 -3.67 -8.37
N LYS A 120 -2.87 -4.16 -7.16
CA LYS A 120 -4.20 -4.60 -6.76
C LYS A 120 -5.21 -3.44 -6.77
N ALA A 121 -4.85 -2.28 -6.22
CA ALA A 121 -5.70 -1.10 -6.25
C ALA A 121 -6.05 -0.69 -7.70
N VAL A 122 -5.04 -0.68 -8.58
CA VAL A 122 -5.19 -0.35 -10.01
C VAL A 122 -6.08 -1.36 -10.73
N SER A 123 -5.93 -2.66 -10.44
CA SER A 123 -6.75 -3.71 -11.07
C SER A 123 -8.20 -3.70 -10.57
N GLU A 124 -8.44 -3.20 -9.36
CA GLU A 124 -9.77 -3.00 -8.77
C GLU A 124 -10.40 -1.64 -9.12
N GLY A 125 -9.75 -0.85 -9.99
CA GLY A 125 -10.33 0.32 -10.63
C GLY A 125 -9.85 1.67 -10.12
N GLU A 126 -8.91 1.74 -9.16
CA GLU A 126 -8.25 2.99 -8.82
C GLU A 126 -7.39 3.49 -10.00
N LYS A 127 -7.40 4.80 -10.27
CA LYS A 127 -6.69 5.45 -11.40
C LYS A 127 -6.12 6.80 -10.98
N GLY A 128 -5.09 7.25 -11.67
CA GLY A 128 -4.43 8.53 -11.43
C GLY A 128 -3.78 8.62 -10.05
N ASN A 129 -3.77 9.82 -9.47
CA ASN A 129 -3.15 10.10 -8.17
C ASN A 129 -4.05 9.68 -7.01
N PHE A 130 -4.27 8.38 -6.84
CA PHE A 130 -5.20 7.84 -5.86
C PHE A 130 -4.57 7.48 -4.51
N ILE A 131 -3.25 7.38 -4.39
CA ILE A 131 -2.61 6.98 -3.13
C ILE A 131 -2.58 8.19 -2.18
N LYS A 132 -3.35 8.10 -1.11
CA LYS A 132 -3.34 9.06 0.01
C LYS A 132 -2.29 8.69 1.06
N ALA A 133 -2.13 7.39 1.33
CA ALA A 133 -1.09 6.90 2.21
C ALA A 133 -0.73 5.46 1.91
N ILE A 134 0.48 5.06 2.28
CA ILE A 134 0.91 3.67 2.27
C ILE A 134 1.61 3.33 3.58
N ALA A 135 1.17 2.27 4.26
CA ALA A 135 1.89 1.66 5.36
C ALA A 135 2.66 0.44 4.86
N ILE A 136 3.90 0.28 5.33
CA ILE A 136 4.81 -0.80 4.98
C ILE A 136 5.32 -1.38 6.29
N VAL A 137 5.23 -2.69 6.46
CA VAL A 137 5.65 -3.37 7.68
C VAL A 137 6.56 -4.54 7.36
N LEU A 138 7.67 -4.60 8.09
CA LEU A 138 8.66 -5.66 8.02
C LEU A 138 9.07 -6.11 9.42
N ASP A 139 9.84 -7.18 9.48
CA ASP A 139 10.35 -7.73 10.74
C ASP A 139 11.85 -7.51 10.83
N ALA A 140 12.21 -6.37 11.39
CA ALA A 140 13.57 -5.96 11.69
C ALA A 140 13.56 -5.04 12.93
N PRO A 141 14.71 -4.84 13.60
CA PRO A 141 14.81 -3.95 14.75
C PRO A 141 14.39 -2.51 14.44
N GLU A 142 14.70 -2.05 13.23
CA GLU A 142 14.45 -0.71 12.72
C GLU A 142 13.57 -0.73 11.46
N PHE A 143 12.92 0.40 11.16
CA PHE A 143 12.14 0.55 9.94
C PHE A 143 13.03 0.46 8.69
N GLY A 144 12.45 -0.01 7.59
CA GLY A 144 13.13 -0.06 6.30
C GLY A 144 12.42 0.81 5.27
N ALA A 145 13.20 1.55 4.50
CA ALA A 145 12.66 2.36 3.42
C ALA A 145 12.21 1.49 2.23
N PRO A 146 11.12 1.87 1.52
CA PRO A 146 10.73 1.22 0.28
C PRO A 146 11.91 1.22 -0.71
N CYS A 147 12.03 0.17 -1.52
CA CYS A 147 13.09 0.09 -2.52
C CYS A 147 12.86 1.14 -3.62
N GLY A 148 13.91 1.47 -4.39
CA GLY A 148 13.83 2.50 -5.44
C GLY A 148 12.70 2.26 -6.45
N ALA A 149 12.49 1.01 -6.85
CA ALA A 149 11.38 0.65 -7.74
C ALA A 149 10.01 0.91 -7.12
N CYS A 150 9.81 0.58 -5.84
CA CYS A 150 8.57 0.89 -5.14
C CYS A 150 8.35 2.39 -5.01
N ARG A 151 9.39 3.18 -4.72
CA ARG A 151 9.30 4.64 -4.64
C ARG A 151 8.81 5.24 -5.96
N GLN A 152 9.36 4.78 -7.08
CA GLN A 152 8.94 5.25 -8.40
C GLN A 152 7.49 4.86 -8.71
N VAL A 153 7.05 3.64 -8.37
CA VAL A 153 5.65 3.22 -8.53
C VAL A 153 4.72 4.03 -7.63
N ILE A 154 5.12 4.31 -6.38
CA ILE A 154 4.34 5.19 -5.49
C ILE A 154 4.24 6.59 -6.11
N ASN A 155 5.33 7.14 -6.65
CA ASN A 155 5.34 8.46 -7.28
C ASN A 155 4.40 8.61 -8.47
N GLU A 156 4.17 7.53 -9.21
CA GLU A 156 3.21 7.51 -10.32
C GLU A 156 1.76 7.71 -9.86
N PHE A 157 1.40 7.14 -8.71
CA PHE A 157 0.01 7.09 -8.24
C PHE A 157 -0.25 7.90 -6.97
N ALA A 158 0.75 8.55 -6.41
CA ALA A 158 0.65 9.36 -5.21
C ALA A 158 -0.05 10.70 -5.47
N GLU A 159 -1.00 11.05 -4.59
CA GLU A 159 -1.44 12.43 -4.51
C GLU A 159 -0.30 13.33 -3.98
N PRO A 160 -0.32 14.65 -4.25
CA PRO A 160 0.76 15.57 -3.85
C PRO A 160 1.09 15.56 -2.34
N ASN A 161 0.16 15.08 -1.52
CA ASN A 161 0.29 15.02 -0.07
C ASN A 161 0.39 13.60 0.48
N ALA A 162 0.65 12.60 -0.37
CA ALA A 162 0.77 11.23 0.06
C ALA A 162 1.87 11.07 1.13
N ILE A 163 1.58 10.24 2.14
CA ILE A 163 2.52 9.90 3.21
C ILE A 163 2.86 8.42 3.22
N ILE A 164 4.08 8.13 3.66
CA ILE A 164 4.65 6.79 3.69
C ILE A 164 4.97 6.45 5.14
N ILE A 165 4.33 5.42 5.66
CA ILE A 165 4.49 4.96 7.04
C ILE A 165 5.32 3.67 7.00
N MET A 166 6.56 3.75 7.46
CA MET A 166 7.49 2.62 7.52
C MET A 166 7.49 2.08 8.95
N GLY A 167 6.84 0.95 9.17
CA GLY A 167 6.70 0.31 10.47
C GLY A 167 7.44 -1.01 10.57
N THR A 168 7.56 -1.48 11.80
CA THR A 168 8.14 -2.79 12.15
C THR A 168 7.14 -3.62 12.97
N MET A 169 7.41 -4.92 13.12
CA MET A 169 6.62 -5.79 13.98
C MET A 169 6.70 -5.43 15.47
N ASN A 170 7.78 -4.78 15.93
CA ASN A 170 7.94 -4.35 17.32
C ASN A 170 7.23 -3.02 17.67
N GLY A 171 6.57 -2.39 16.68
CA GLY A 171 5.81 -1.16 16.87
C GLY A 171 6.59 0.13 16.60
N ASN A 172 7.88 0.05 16.28
CA ASN A 172 8.64 1.20 15.78
C ASN A 172 8.07 1.62 14.42
N TYR A 173 8.00 2.92 14.18
CA TYR A 173 7.61 3.45 12.88
C TYR A 173 8.26 4.79 12.58
N LYS A 174 8.34 5.11 11.30
CA LYS A 174 8.68 6.42 10.79
C LYS A 174 7.70 6.83 9.71
N ILE A 175 7.22 8.07 9.77
CA ILE A 175 6.37 8.64 8.74
C ILE A 175 7.20 9.63 7.93
N GLU A 176 7.17 9.49 6.62
CA GLU A 176 7.91 10.33 5.68
C GLU A 176 7.03 10.74 4.50
N CYS A 177 7.48 11.80 3.84
CA CYS A 177 6.88 12.27 2.59
C CYS A 177 7.61 11.61 1.41
N LEU A 178 6.88 11.39 0.31
CA LEU A 178 7.48 10.76 -0.87
C LEU A 178 8.66 11.59 -1.41
N GLU A 179 8.57 12.92 -1.36
CA GLU A 179 9.63 13.81 -1.84
C GLU A 179 10.95 13.62 -1.08
N THR A 180 10.88 13.31 0.22
CA THR A 180 12.06 12.98 1.04
C THR A 180 12.70 11.66 0.56
N LEU A 181 11.88 10.69 0.19
CA LEU A 181 12.36 9.35 -0.19
C LEU A 181 12.80 9.28 -1.67
N LEU A 182 12.23 10.11 -2.54
CA LEU A 182 12.53 10.15 -3.97
C LEU A 182 12.68 11.61 -4.45
N PRO A 183 13.76 12.30 -4.05
CA PRO A 183 14.02 13.65 -4.50
C PRO A 183 14.26 13.67 -6.02
N TYR A 184 13.79 14.73 -6.68
CA TYR A 184 13.91 14.90 -8.14
C TYR A 184 13.35 13.70 -8.92
N ALA A 185 12.24 13.14 -8.45
CA ALA A 185 11.61 11.98 -9.05
C ALA A 185 11.39 12.16 -10.56
N PHE A 186 11.73 11.13 -11.32
CA PHE A 186 11.44 11.09 -12.75
C PHE A 186 9.93 11.10 -12.97
N LYS A 187 9.48 11.91 -13.92
CA LYS A 187 8.11 11.90 -14.45
C LYS A 187 8.18 11.96 -15.96
N LEU A 188 7.39 11.13 -16.62
CA LEU A 188 7.20 11.20 -18.06
C LEU A 188 5.94 12.03 -18.32
N ASP A 189 6.05 13.09 -19.12
CA ASP A 189 4.86 13.80 -19.58
C ASP A 189 4.14 12.92 -20.61
N GLU A 190 2.92 12.47 -20.29
CA GLU A 190 2.11 11.64 -21.19
C GLU A 190 1.88 12.31 -22.56
N LYS A 191 1.92 13.65 -22.62
CA LYS A 191 1.82 14.40 -23.89
C LYS A 191 3.07 14.30 -24.75
N GLU A 192 4.22 14.03 -24.14
CA GLU A 192 5.50 13.83 -24.84
C GLU A 192 5.70 12.36 -25.25
N ALA A 193 5.13 11.42 -24.49
CA ALA A 193 5.23 9.98 -24.75
C ALA A 193 4.41 9.48 -25.96
N ALA A 194 3.43 10.26 -26.42
CA ALA A 194 2.55 9.93 -27.54
C ALA A 194 3.04 10.43 -28.92
N LYS A 195 4.28 10.92 -29.01
CA LYS A 195 4.97 11.25 -30.26
C LYS A 195 5.86 10.09 -30.73
#